data_AF-A0A3A3HHW9-F1
#
_entry.id   AF-A0A3A3HHW9-F1
#
_cell.length_a   1.000
_cell.length_b   1.000
_cell.length_c   1.000
_cell.angle_alpha   90.00
_cell.angle_beta   90.00
_cell.angle_gamma   90.00
#
_symmetry.space_group_name_H-M   'P 1'
#
loop_
_entity.id
_entity.type
_entity.pdbx_description
1 polymer ?
#
loop_
_entity_poly.entity_id
_entity_poly.type
_entity_poly.pdbx_seq_one_letter_code
_entity_poly.pdbx_strand_id
1 'polypeptide(L)' 'MPMRFSEAMNGQIRVRVGVEEKRALITAAARRGKTLSEFLREAVSETAQRVGA' A
#
# COMPACT_ATOMS: atom_id res chain seq x y z
N MET A 1 1.10 -21.81 23.12
CA MET A 1 1.28 -22.04 21.67
C MET A 1 1.59 -20.69 21.05
N PRO A 2 2.81 -20.44 20.57
CA PRO A 2 3.15 -19.12 20.03
C PRO A 2 2.39 -18.95 18.71
N MET A 3 1.62 -17.86 18.59
CA MET A 3 0.99 -17.47 17.34
C MET A 3 2.06 -17.38 16.26
N ARG A 4 2.13 -18.38 15.38
CA ARG A 4 2.83 -18.21 14.11
C ARG A 4 2.03 -17.18 13.33
N PHE A 5 2.61 -16.00 13.12
CA PHE A 5 2.19 -15.07 12.07
C PHE A 5 2.43 -15.75 10.71
N SER A 6 1.59 -16.74 10.37
CA SER A 6 1.80 -17.64 9.24
C SER A 6 0.94 -17.31 8.02
N GLU A 7 0.41 -16.10 7.94
CA GLU A 7 -0.13 -15.56 6.70
C GLU A 7 0.60 -14.26 6.45
N ALA A 8 1.59 -14.30 5.55
CA ALA A 8 1.81 -13.13 4.71
C ALA A 8 0.43 -12.72 4.22
N MET A 9 -0.04 -11.53 4.61
CA MET A 9 -1.32 -10.97 4.20
C MET A 9 -1.29 -10.74 2.68
N ASN A 10 -1.35 -11.82 1.91
CA ASN A 10 -1.53 -11.87 0.48
C ASN A 10 -3.02 -11.61 0.14
N GLY A 11 -3.69 -10.81 0.97
CA GLY A 11 -5.01 -10.29 0.66
C GLY A 11 -4.88 -9.27 -0.46
N GLN A 12 -5.55 -9.53 -1.59
CA GLN A 12 -5.66 -8.54 -2.65
C GLN A 12 -6.65 -7.46 -2.18
N ILE A 13 -6.13 -6.33 -1.69
CA ILE A 13 -6.96 -5.16 -1.36
C ILE A 13 -7.26 -4.42 -2.68
N ARG A 14 -8.55 -4.22 -2.97
CA ARG A 14 -9.02 -3.46 -4.14
C ARG A 14 -9.64 -2.15 -3.65
N VAL A 15 -9.08 -1.02 -4.10
CA VAL A 15 -9.58 0.32 -3.76
C VAL A 15 -10.14 0.96 -5.02
N ARG A 16 -11.34 1.55 -4.91
CA ARG A 16 -11.92 2.36 -5.99
C ARG A 16 -11.53 3.82 -5.76
N VAL A 17 -10.93 4.43 -6.77
CA VAL A 17 -10.54 5.83 -6.80
C VAL A 17 -11.05 6.47 -8.09
N GLY A 18 -11.15 7.80 -8.11
CA GLY A 18 -11.42 8.54 -9.34
C GLY A 18 -10.34 8.32 -10.40
N VAL A 19 -10.68 8.53 -11.67
CA VAL A 19 -9.73 8.31 -12.79
C VAL A 19 -8.52 9.23 -12.69
N GLU A 20 -8.74 10.50 -12.37
CA GLU A 20 -7.66 11.50 -12.22
C GLU A 20 -6.75 11.16 -11.03
N GLU A 21 -7.34 10.72 -9.92
CA GLU A 21 -6.58 10.30 -8.75
C GLU A 21 -5.74 9.05 -9.04
N LYS A 22 -6.30 8.07 -9.75
CA LYS A 22 -5.54 6.89 -10.21
C LYS A 22 -4.32 7.30 -11.04
N ARG A 23 -4.48 8.27 -11.97
CA ARG A 23 -3.37 8.76 -12.79
C ARG A 23 -2.30 9.42 -11.94
N ALA A 24 -2.70 10.29 -11.01
CA ALA A 24 -1.76 10.95 -10.09
C ALA A 24 -0.96 9.92 -9.27
N LEU A 25 -1.62 8.88 -8.74
CA LEU A 25 -0.97 7.81 -7.99
C LEU A 25 0.01 7.00 -8.86
N ILE A 26 -0.35 6.69 -10.11
CA ILE A 26 0.54 5.99 -11.04
C ILE A 26 1.79 6.83 -11.32
N THR A 27 1.61 8.13 -11.58
CA THR A 27 2.75 9.04 -11.83
C THR A 27 3.64 9.16 -10.59
N ALA A 28 3.06 9.23 -9.40
CA ALA A 28 3.82 9.28 -8.15
C ALA A 28 4.62 7.99 -7.91
N ALA A 29 4.02 6.82 -8.17
CA ALA A 29 4.70 5.53 -8.08
C ALA A 29 5.85 5.42 -9.11
N ALA A 30 5.61 5.84 -10.35
CA ALA A 30 6.60 5.83 -11.42
C ALA A 30 7.82 6.72 -11.10
N ARG A 31 7.61 7.91 -10.52
CA ARG A 31 8.71 8.80 -10.08
C ARG A 31 9.62 8.16 -9.03
N ARG A 32 9.12 7.18 -8.28
CA ARG A 32 9.87 6.43 -7.27
C ARG A 32 10.38 5.08 -7.78
N GLY A 33 10.16 4.74 -9.05
CA GLY A 33 10.53 3.46 -9.65
C GLY A 33 9.77 2.26 -9.06
N LYS A 34 8.58 2.49 -8.48
CA LYS A 34 7.78 1.46 -7.81
C LYS A 34 6.51 1.15 -8.59
N THR A 35 6.00 -0.07 -8.42
CA THR A 35 4.62 -0.36 -8.85
C THR A 35 3.62 0.38 -7.97
N LEU A 36 2.40 0.59 -8.47
CA LEU A 36 1.33 1.23 -7.71
C LEU A 36 1.05 0.49 -6.39
N SER A 37 1.06 -0.84 -6.41
CA SER A 37 0.83 -1.67 -5.22
C SER A 37 1.93 -1.54 -4.17
N GLU A 38 3.19 -1.45 -4.59
CA GLU A 38 4.32 -1.23 -3.66
C GLU A 38 4.27 0.17 -3.05
N PHE A 39 4.00 1.18 -3.88
CA PHE A 39 3.84 2.56 -3.44
C PHE A 39 2.71 2.69 -2.40
N LEU A 40 1.57 2.05 -2.64
CA LEU A 40 0.45 2.05 -1.70
C LEU A 40 0.77 1.29 -0.41
N ARG A 41 1.46 0.14 -0.51
CA ARG A 41 1.87 -0.62 0.69
C ARG A 41 2.80 0.18 1.59
N GLU A 42 3.76 0.89 1.00
CA GLU A 42 4.68 1.76 1.74
C GLU A 42 3.91 2.90 2.42
N ALA A 43 3.06 3.62 1.68
CA ALA A 43 2.26 4.71 2.23
C ALA A 43 1.34 4.27 3.38
N VAL A 44 0.71 3.10 3.26
CA VAL A 44 -0.11 2.51 4.32
C VAL A 44 0.75 2.13 5.53
N SER A 45 1.93 1.53 5.30
CA SER A 45 2.84 1.15 6.39
C SER A 45 3.37 2.37 7.15
N GLU A 46 3.76 3.43 6.45
CA GLU A 46 4.17 4.70 7.06
C GLU A 46 3.04 5.32 7.88
N THR A 47 1.81 5.29 7.37
CA THR A 47 0.64 5.84 8.06
C THR A 47 0.29 5.01 9.30
N ALA A 48 0.32 3.68 9.19
CA ALA A 48 0.08 2.78 10.30
C ALA A 48 1.12 2.95 11.42
N GLN A 49 2.40 3.16 11.07
CA GLN A 49 3.45 3.46 12.04
C GLN A 49 3.22 4.78 12.76
N ARG A 50 2.67 5.81 12.09
CA ARG A 50 2.38 7.11 12.70
C ARG A 50 1.12 7.11 13.56
N VAL A 51 0.11 6.30 13.22
CA VAL A 51 -1.16 6.23 13.96
C VAL A 51 -1.05 5.27 15.15
N GLY A 52 -0.13 4.29 15.08
CA GLY A 52 0.13 3.35 16.17
C GLY A 52 1.19 3.80 17.19
N ALA A 53 1.81 4.97 16.99
CA ALA A 53 2.76 5.61 17.91
C ALA A 53 2.05 6.71 18.72
#